data_AF-A0A2E1YS61-F1
#
_entry.id   AF-A0A2E1YS61-F1
#
_cell.length_a   1.000
_cell.length_b   1.000
_cell.length_c   1.000
_cell.angle_alpha   90.00
_cell.angle_beta   90.00
_cell.angle_gamma   90.00
#
_symmetry.space_group_name_H-M   'P 1'
#
loop_
_entity.id
_entity.type
_entity.pdbx_description
1 polymer ?
#
loop_
_entity_poly.entity_id
_entity_poly.type
_entity_poly.pdbx_seq_one_letter_code
_entity_poly.pdbx_strand_id
1 'polypeptide(L)'
;MKYLTKKIALKILGIDKIEHSIVISDPNTPDCPMVYVSEEFLNHTGYTIEESLGKNCRFLQGPETDENDIEHIRIALRSKKKITIDILNYKKNGEKFWNRLRIIPIFNEKNELIYFAGEQNPIPVESVRRYTFNKIIE
;
A
#
# COMPACT_ATOMS: atom_id res chain seq x y z
N MET A 1 15.08 -13.00 3.63
CA MET A 1 13.82 -12.46 3.06
C MET A 1 13.89 -12.58 1.54
N LYS A 2 12.83 -13.05 0.89
CA LYS A 2 12.82 -13.29 -0.57
C LYS A 2 11.91 -12.26 -1.24
N TYR A 3 12.47 -11.45 -2.13
CA TYR A 3 11.71 -10.49 -2.93
C TYR A 3 11.05 -11.17 -4.13
N LEU A 4 9.88 -10.68 -4.51
CA LEU A 4 9.12 -11.21 -5.64
C LEU A 4 9.62 -10.57 -6.94
N THR A 5 9.69 -11.36 -8.00
CA THR A 5 9.91 -10.83 -9.34
C THR A 5 8.60 -10.29 -9.90
N LYS A 6 8.65 -9.40 -10.91
CA LYS A 6 7.46 -8.89 -11.61
C LYS A 6 6.55 -10.03 -12.10
N LYS A 7 7.12 -11.12 -12.64
CA LYS A 7 6.35 -12.31 -13.08
C LYS A 7 5.55 -12.95 -11.96
N ILE A 8 6.13 -13.06 -10.76
CA ILE A 8 5.44 -13.63 -9.59
C ILE A 8 4.39 -12.65 -9.07
N ALA A 9 4.71 -11.36 -9.03
CA ALA A 9 3.76 -10.31 -8.63
C ALA A 9 2.51 -10.32 -9.54
N LEU A 10 2.67 -10.35 -10.86
CA LEU A 10 1.57 -10.45 -11.82
C LEU A 10 0.67 -11.67 -11.55
N LYS A 11 1.29 -12.84 -11.32
CA LYS A 11 0.54 -14.07 -10.99
C LYS A 11 -0.24 -13.96 -9.68
N ILE A 12 0.37 -13.37 -8.64
CA ILE A 12 -0.28 -13.16 -7.33
C ILE A 12 -1.46 -12.21 -7.45
N LEU A 13 -1.32 -11.16 -8.25
CA LEU A 13 -2.34 -10.14 -8.47
C LEU A 13 -3.44 -10.60 -9.46
N GLY A 14 -3.21 -11.66 -10.23
CA GLY A 14 -4.14 -12.14 -11.24
C GLY A 14 -4.32 -11.18 -12.42
N ILE A 15 -3.27 -10.43 -12.77
CA ILE A 15 -3.28 -9.43 -13.85
C ILE A 15 -2.14 -9.67 -14.84
N ASP A 16 -2.32 -9.24 -16.09
CA ASP A 16 -1.32 -9.44 -17.16
C ASP A 16 -0.25 -8.33 -17.19
N LYS A 17 -0.58 -7.14 -16.69
CA LYS A 17 0.30 -5.97 -16.67
C LYS A 17 0.05 -5.09 -15.44
N ILE A 18 1.12 -4.43 -14.99
CA ILE A 18 1.09 -3.41 -13.93
C ILE A 18 1.39 -2.09 -14.61
N GLU A 19 0.40 -1.19 -14.63
CA GLU A 19 0.49 0.15 -15.25
C GLU A 19 0.36 1.29 -14.23
N HIS A 20 0.23 0.95 -12.95
CA HIS A 20 0.06 1.90 -11.86
C HIS A 20 0.94 1.52 -10.66
N SER A 21 1.00 2.41 -9.67
CA SER A 21 1.74 2.17 -8.44
C SER A 21 1.12 1.01 -7.68
N ILE A 22 1.90 -0.04 -7.47
CA ILE A 22 1.50 -1.20 -6.68
C ILE A 22 2.68 -1.75 -5.89
N VAL A 23 2.40 -2.17 -4.67
CA VAL A 23 3.34 -2.86 -3.79
C VAL A 23 2.70 -4.15 -3.28
N ILE A 24 3.51 -5.16 -3.01
CA ILE A 24 3.07 -6.39 -2.33
C ILE A 24 3.85 -6.49 -1.04
N SER A 25 3.14 -6.64 0.09
CA SER A 25 3.74 -6.80 1.41
C SER A 25 3.44 -8.18 1.98
N ASP A 26 4.40 -8.74 2.72
CA ASP A 26 4.30 -10.06 3.34
C ASP A 26 3.90 -9.93 4.82
N PRO A 27 2.63 -10.22 5.19
CA PRO A 27 2.16 -10.13 6.57
C PRO A 27 2.70 -11.21 7.49
N ASN A 28 3.34 -12.27 6.96
CA ASN A 28 3.94 -13.34 7.75
C ASN A 28 5.37 -13.02 8.19
N THR A 29 5.97 -11.96 7.62
CA THR A 29 7.26 -11.44 8.04
C THR A 29 7.05 -10.29 9.05
N PRO A 30 7.83 -10.22 10.15
CA PRO A 30 7.71 -9.13 11.13
C PRO A 30 7.72 -7.76 10.46
N ASP A 31 6.83 -6.88 10.93
CA ASP A 31 6.61 -5.53 10.40
C ASP A 31 5.91 -5.43 9.03
N CYS A 32 5.48 -6.56 8.45
CA CYS A 32 4.78 -6.60 7.16
C CYS A 32 5.53 -5.83 6.04
N PRO A 33 6.79 -6.19 5.73
CA PRO A 33 7.60 -5.46 4.79
C PRO A 33 7.12 -5.66 3.34
N MET A 34 7.39 -4.65 2.50
CA MET A 34 7.18 -4.76 1.06
C MET A 34 8.19 -5.74 0.46
N VAL A 35 7.67 -6.76 -0.22
CA VAL A 35 8.44 -7.79 -0.93
C VAL A 35 8.42 -7.60 -2.45
N TYR A 36 7.61 -6.65 -2.94
CA TYR A 36 7.59 -6.16 -4.32
C TYR A 36 7.18 -4.69 -4.33
N VAL A 37 7.75 -3.92 -5.26
CA VAL A 37 7.37 -2.55 -5.58
C VAL A 37 7.38 -2.39 -7.10
N SER A 38 6.38 -1.71 -7.66
CA SER A 38 6.37 -1.38 -9.09
C SER A 38 7.24 -0.16 -9.41
N GLU A 39 7.65 -0.03 -10.67
CA GLU A 39 8.37 1.16 -11.15
C GLU A 39 7.58 2.44 -10.87
N GLU A 40 6.27 2.39 -11.02
CA GLU A 40 5.40 3.54 -10.83
C GLU A 40 5.30 4.00 -9.36
N PHE A 41 5.47 3.08 -8.41
CA PHE A 41 5.62 3.45 -7.00
C PHE A 41 6.91 4.25 -6.77
N LEU A 42 8.01 3.81 -7.38
CA LEU A 42 9.32 4.47 -7.27
C LEU A 42 9.27 5.86 -7.90
N ASN A 43 8.68 5.97 -9.10
CA ASN A 43 8.51 7.23 -9.81
C ASN A 43 7.70 8.25 -9.00
N HIS A 44 6.57 7.86 -8.44
CA HIS A 44 5.70 8.77 -7.69
C HIS A 44 6.28 9.22 -6.36
N THR A 45 6.95 8.30 -5.64
CA THR A 45 7.43 8.56 -4.28
C THR A 45 8.86 9.11 -4.26
N GLY A 46 9.63 8.91 -5.32
CA GLY A 46 11.02 9.32 -5.44
C GLY A 46 12.01 8.42 -4.68
N TYR A 47 11.55 7.33 -4.08
CA TYR A 47 12.41 6.34 -3.42
C TYR A 47 12.98 5.34 -4.42
N THR A 48 14.18 4.83 -4.13
CA THR A 48 14.75 3.72 -4.92
C THR A 48 14.19 2.38 -4.47
N ILE A 49 14.43 1.34 -5.27
CA ILE A 49 14.02 -0.02 -4.95
C ILE A 49 14.71 -0.53 -3.67
N GLU A 50 15.99 -0.20 -3.46
CA GLU A 50 16.77 -0.55 -2.27
C GLU A 50 16.27 0.16 -1.01
N GLU A 51 15.79 1.39 -1.18
CA GLU A 51 15.22 2.15 -0.07
C GLU A 51 13.81 1.68 0.30
N SER A 52 13.11 0.99 -0.59
CA SER A 52 11.71 0.61 -0.44
C SER A 52 11.54 -0.86 -0.03
N LEU A 53 12.23 -1.79 -0.70
CA LEU A 53 12.10 -3.22 -0.43
C LEU A 53 12.55 -3.56 0.99
N GLY A 54 11.81 -4.46 1.64
CA GLY A 54 12.11 -4.89 3.00
C GLY A 54 11.65 -3.92 4.09
N LYS A 55 11.04 -2.79 3.73
CA LYS A 55 10.46 -1.85 4.70
C LYS A 55 8.94 -1.90 4.69
N ASN A 56 8.33 -1.56 5.80
CA ASN A 56 6.91 -1.26 5.85
C ASN A 56 6.63 0.07 5.13
N CYS A 57 5.52 0.13 4.37
CA CYS A 57 5.14 1.30 3.59
C CYS A 57 4.86 2.58 4.43
N ARG A 58 4.76 2.46 5.76
CA ARG A 58 4.54 3.62 6.66
C ARG A 58 5.61 4.70 6.59
N PHE A 59 6.78 4.45 5.99
CA PHE A 59 7.79 5.50 5.80
C PHE A 59 7.29 6.67 4.91
N LEU A 60 6.21 6.47 4.16
CA LEU A 60 5.54 7.55 3.42
C LEU A 60 4.69 8.46 4.33
N GLN A 61 4.46 8.11 5.59
CA GLN A 61 3.73 8.93 6.54
C GLN A 61 4.65 10.01 7.13
N GLY A 62 4.07 11.12 7.57
CA GLY A 62 4.83 12.23 8.15
C GLY A 62 4.02 13.03 9.17
N PRO A 63 4.51 14.20 9.60
CA PRO A 63 3.99 14.92 10.77
C PRO A 63 2.50 15.31 10.70
N GLU A 64 1.97 15.51 9.49
CA GLU A 64 0.56 15.88 9.28
C GLU A 64 -0.31 14.72 8.77
N THR A 65 0.24 13.50 8.73
CA THR A 65 -0.58 12.31 8.47
C THR A 65 -1.54 12.11 9.63
N ASP A 66 -2.84 12.05 9.35
CA ASP A 66 -3.88 11.88 10.37
C ASP A 66 -3.77 10.52 11.06
N GLU A 67 -3.63 10.53 12.39
CA GLU A 67 -3.52 9.31 13.20
C GLU A 67 -4.77 8.41 13.08
N ASN A 68 -5.95 8.99 12.82
CA ASN A 68 -7.17 8.22 12.60
C ASN A 68 -7.12 7.43 11.29
N ASP A 69 -6.54 8.01 10.23
CA ASP A 69 -6.36 7.30 8.95
C ASP A 69 -5.40 6.11 9.14
N ILE A 70 -4.33 6.30 9.93
CA ILE A 70 -3.38 5.24 10.30
C ILE A 70 -4.10 4.14 11.09
N GLU A 71 -4.94 4.51 12.07
CA GLU A 71 -5.68 3.55 12.87
C GLU A 71 -6.69 2.75 12.03
N HIS A 72 -7.41 3.41 11.13
CA HIS A 72 -8.33 2.74 10.20
C HIS A 72 -7.61 1.69 9.35
N ILE A 73 -6.44 2.03 8.78
CA ILE A 73 -5.61 1.08 8.06
C ILE A 73 -5.22 -0.08 8.97
N ARG A 74 -4.75 0.20 10.19
CA ARG A 74 -4.34 -0.83 11.16
C ARG A 74 -5.49 -1.79 11.50
N ILE A 75 -6.71 -1.28 11.70
CA ILE A 75 -7.90 -2.10 11.95
C ILE A 75 -8.24 -2.95 10.72
N ALA A 76 -8.21 -2.39 9.51
CA ALA A 76 -8.52 -3.12 8.28
C ALA A 76 -7.53 -4.27 8.03
N LEU A 77 -6.23 -4.02 8.21
CA LEU A 77 -5.18 -5.04 8.10
C LEU A 77 -5.37 -6.18 9.10
N ARG A 78 -5.63 -5.86 10.38
CA ARG A 78 -5.92 -6.87 11.42
C ARG A 78 -7.17 -7.69 11.10
N SER A 79 -8.18 -7.03 10.55
CA SER A 79 -9.45 -7.67 10.17
C SER A 79 -9.35 -8.40 8.82
N LYS A 80 -8.21 -8.33 8.14
CA LYS A 80 -7.98 -8.89 6.80
C LYS A 80 -9.05 -8.44 5.80
N LYS A 81 -9.43 -7.17 5.88
CA LYS A 81 -10.44 -6.54 5.03
C LYS A 81 -9.80 -5.58 4.04
N LYS A 82 -10.49 -5.37 2.92
CA LYS A 82 -10.07 -4.37 1.95
C LYS A 82 -10.35 -2.98 2.53
N ILE A 83 -9.46 -2.02 2.25
CA ILE A 83 -9.67 -0.62 2.62
C ILE A 83 -9.35 0.29 1.43
N THR A 84 -10.11 1.36 1.26
CA THR A 84 -9.78 2.48 0.36
C THR A 84 -9.91 3.79 1.13
N ILE A 85 -8.80 4.50 1.31
CA ILE A 85 -8.72 5.71 2.14
C ILE A 85 -7.85 6.78 1.47
N ASP A 86 -8.20 8.04 1.63
CA ASP A 86 -7.37 9.15 1.20
C ASP A 86 -6.51 9.59 2.39
N ILE A 87 -5.20 9.29 2.34
CA ILE A 87 -4.22 9.57 3.41
C ILE A 87 -3.15 10.54 2.93
N LEU A 88 -2.69 11.44 3.81
CA LEU A 88 -1.59 12.35 3.50
C LEU A 88 -0.26 11.60 3.60
N ASN A 89 0.52 11.61 2.52
CA ASN A 89 1.85 10.99 2.45
C ASN A 89 2.90 12.00 1.97
N TYR A 90 4.16 11.59 2.09
CA TYR A 90 5.35 12.38 1.79
C TYR A 90 6.23 11.62 0.81
N LYS A 91 6.68 12.31 -0.23
CA LYS A 91 7.72 11.81 -1.13
C LYS A 91 9.08 11.90 -0.43
N LYS A 92 10.10 11.26 -1.01
CA LYS A 92 11.48 11.29 -0.49
C LYS A 92 12.03 12.71 -0.29
N ASN A 93 11.67 13.65 -1.16
CA ASN A 93 12.09 15.05 -1.08
C ASN A 93 11.31 15.86 0.00
N GLY A 94 10.37 15.25 0.73
CA GLY A 94 9.52 15.90 1.72
C GLY A 94 8.25 16.54 1.16
N GLU A 95 8.02 16.49 -0.15
CA GLU A 95 6.80 17.00 -0.76
C GLU A 95 5.59 16.18 -0.31
N LYS A 96 4.54 16.88 0.13
CA LYS A 96 3.26 16.29 0.51
C LYS A 96 2.46 15.90 -0.71
N PHE A 97 1.78 14.77 -0.63
CA PHE A 97 0.76 14.37 -1.61
C PHE A 97 -0.37 13.60 -0.94
N TRP A 98 -1.59 13.79 -1.45
CA TRP A 98 -2.71 12.94 -1.05
C TRP A 98 -2.65 11.63 -1.81
N ASN A 99 -2.66 10.53 -1.06
CA ASN A 99 -2.65 9.18 -1.59
C ASN A 99 -4.01 8.55 -1.37
N ARG A 100 -4.76 8.31 -2.45
CA ARG A 100 -5.90 7.39 -2.41
C ARG A 100 -5.37 5.97 -2.34
N LEU A 101 -5.09 5.54 -1.13
CA LEU A 101 -4.52 4.25 -0.81
C LEU A 101 -5.60 3.18 -0.81
N ARG A 102 -5.42 2.16 -1.64
CA ARG A 102 -6.21 0.94 -1.60
C ARG A 102 -5.35 -0.21 -1.11
N ILE A 103 -5.82 -0.95 -0.11
CA ILE A 103 -5.15 -2.16 0.37
C ILE A 103 -6.10 -3.34 0.24
N ILE A 104 -5.63 -4.41 -0.40
CA ILE A 104 -6.40 -5.61 -0.69
C ILE A 104 -5.68 -6.81 -0.07
N PRO A 105 -6.33 -7.57 0.82
CA PRO A 105 -5.80 -8.84 1.30
C PRO A 105 -5.82 -9.89 0.17
N ILE A 106 -4.73 -10.63 0.03
CA ILE A 106 -4.62 -11.72 -0.94
C ILE A 106 -4.59 -13.04 -0.18
N PHE A 107 -5.51 -13.92 -0.52
CA PHE A 107 -5.65 -15.24 0.09
C PHE A 107 -5.24 -16.34 -0.89
N ASN A 108 -4.74 -17.45 -0.36
CA ASN A 108 -4.55 -18.66 -1.14
C ASN A 108 -5.86 -19.47 -1.25
N GLU A 109 -5.83 -20.61 -1.95
CA GLU A 109 -6.96 -21.51 -2.12
C GLU A 109 -7.51 -22.09 -0.81
N LYS A 110 -6.72 -22.08 0.26
CA LYS A 110 -7.12 -22.51 1.61
C LYS A 110 -7.69 -21.38 2.45
N ASN A 111 -7.93 -20.21 1.85
CA ASN A 111 -8.39 -18.99 2.52
C ASN A 111 -7.41 -18.46 3.59
N GLU A 112 -6.11 -18.74 3.43
CA GLU A 112 -5.06 -18.20 4.29
C GLU A 112 -4.50 -16.92 3.67
N LEU A 113 -4.34 -15.88 4.49
CA LEU A 113 -3.76 -14.61 4.06
C LEU A 113 -2.28 -14.81 3.72
N ILE A 114 -1.91 -14.58 2.46
CA ILE A 114 -0.54 -14.75 1.99
C ILE A 114 0.17 -13.41 1.75
N TYR A 115 -0.55 -12.37 1.31
CA TYR A 115 0.01 -11.05 1.03
C TYR A 115 -1.03 -9.94 1.22
N PHE A 116 -0.56 -8.71 1.26
CA PHE A 116 -1.37 -7.53 0.97
C PHE A 116 -0.87 -6.87 -0.31
N ALA A 117 -1.79 -6.53 -1.23
CA ALA A 117 -1.52 -5.58 -2.31
C ALA A 117 -1.89 -4.18 -1.85
N GLY A 118 -1.00 -3.21 -2.07
CA GLY A 118 -1.26 -1.79 -1.83
C GLY A 118 -1.13 -1.01 -3.13
N GLU A 119 -2.14 -0.25 -3.50
CA GLU A 119 -2.14 0.66 -4.64
C GLU A 119 -2.07 2.10 -4.12
N GLN A 120 -1.06 2.86 -4.57
CA GLN A 120 -0.87 4.25 -4.17
C GLN A 120 -1.24 5.16 -5.33
N ASN A 121 -2.37 5.87 -5.21
CA ASN A 121 -2.85 6.71 -6.28
C ASN A 121 -2.81 8.19 -5.84
N PRO A 122 -1.80 8.97 -6.28
CA PRO A 122 -1.78 10.40 -6.02
C PRO A 122 -3.04 11.07 -6.55
N ILE A 123 -3.67 11.88 -5.70
CA ILE A 123 -4.84 12.67 -6.06
C ILE A 123 -4.61 14.14 -5.72
N PRO A 124 -5.24 15.07 -6.45
CA PRO A 124 -5.18 16.47 -6.10
C PRO A 124 -6.06 16.74 -4.86
N VAL A 125 -5.77 17.82 -4.13
CA VAL A 125 -6.39 18.12 -2.83
C VAL A 125 -7.90 18.26 -2.91
N GLU A 126 -8.42 18.81 -4.02
CA GLU A 126 -9.85 18.97 -4.30
C GLU A 126 -10.59 17.63 -4.49
N SER A 127 -9.86 16.54 -4.75
CA SER A 127 -10.43 15.20 -4.92
C SER A 127 -10.47 14.39 -3.64
N VAL A 128 -9.93 14.92 -2.53
CA VAL A 128 -9.83 14.23 -1.24
C VAL A 128 -11.21 14.01 -0.64
N ARG A 129 -11.45 12.80 -0.15
CA ARG A 129 -12.70 12.37 0.45
C ARG A 129 -12.47 11.99 1.90
N ARG A 130 -13.31 12.52 2.79
CA ARG A 130 -13.36 12.14 4.20
C ARG A 130 -14.59 11.29 4.45
N TYR A 131 -14.36 10.00 4.71
CA TYR A 131 -15.40 9.01 4.91
C TYR A 131 -15.29 8.41 6.30
N THR A 132 -16.44 8.07 6.88
CA THR A 132 -16.51 7.24 8.10
C THR A 132 -15.91 5.86 7.84
N PHE A 133 -15.33 5.22 8.87
CA PHE A 133 -14.71 3.90 8.76
C PHE A 133 -15.55 2.86 7.98
N ASN A 134 -16.85 2.76 8.27
CA ASN A 134 -17.75 1.80 7.62
C ASN A 134 -17.94 2.01 6.10
N LYS A 135 -17.54 3.18 5.56
CA LYS A 135 -17.61 3.49 4.12
C LYS A 135 -16.29 3.24 3.39
N ILE A 136 -15.20 3.01 4.13
CA ILE A 136 -13.86 2.80 3.56
C ILE A 136 -13.38 1.37 3.67
N ILE A 137 -14.06 0.53 4.45
CA ILE A 137 -13.72 -0.87 4.67
C ILE A 137 -14.73 -1.80 3.98
N GLU A 138 -14.23 -2.82 3.30
CA GLU A 138 -15.00 -3.90 2.64
C GLU A 138 -14.55 -5.26 3.18
#